data_AF-A0A2Z6PGB9-F1
#
_entry.id   AF-A0A2Z6PGB9-F1
#
_cell.length_a   1.000
_cell.length_b   1.000
_cell.length_c   1.000
_cell.angle_alpha   90.00
_cell.angle_beta   90.00
_cell.angle_gamma   90.00
#
_symmetry.space_group_name_H-M   'P 1'
#
loop_
_entity.id
_entity.type
_entity.pdbx_description
1 polymer ?
#
loop_
_entity_poly.entity_id
_entity_poly.type
_entity_poly.pdbx_seq_one_letter_code
_entity_poly.pdbx_strand_id
1 'polypeptide(L)'
;MAYTIPSLRLFNPSVSSFAFSTTKFTVTLQAASFSNRTSRLTSNSMSQPAATDSSTLSTPNDAPSPSENADVVVQYVVLRRDLIDSWPLGSVVTQGCHASVSAVWSNKDDPITIDYCSPDKIDSMHKVTLEVKGEPQIKNLSEKLTSGGIIHKLWIEQPENIPTCLATKPYPKSIVSSYFKKLKLCK
;
A
#
# COMPACT_ATOMS: atom_id res chain seq x y z
N MET A 1 35.77 25.84 66.43
CA MET A 1 35.28 26.46 65.18
C MET A 1 34.39 25.43 64.50
N ALA A 2 33.07 25.67 64.49
CA ALA A 2 32.08 24.73 64.00
C ALA A 2 31.87 24.90 62.49
N TYR A 3 31.84 23.78 61.78
CA TYR A 3 31.58 23.68 60.35
C TYR A 3 30.07 23.68 60.08
N THR A 4 29.62 24.47 59.09
CA THR A 4 28.22 24.46 58.61
C THR A 4 28.23 24.10 57.11
N ILE A 5 27.62 22.97 56.78
CA ILE A 5 27.34 22.50 55.41
C ILE A 5 26.01 23.10 54.96
N PRO A 6 25.86 23.61 53.71
CA PRO A 6 24.55 24.06 53.21
C PRO A 6 23.71 22.86 52.72
N SER A 7 22.45 22.82 53.16
CA SER A 7 21.44 21.85 52.73
C SER A 7 21.08 21.97 51.25
N LEU A 8 21.12 20.84 50.54
CA LEU A 8 20.58 20.68 49.18
C LEU A 8 19.04 20.79 49.22
N ARG A 9 18.47 21.67 48.40
CA ARG A 9 17.02 21.75 48.17
C ARG A 9 16.60 20.61 47.22
N LEU A 10 15.69 19.77 47.70
CA LEU A 10 14.96 18.79 46.88
C LEU A 10 13.96 19.52 45.98
N PHE A 11 14.12 19.37 44.67
CA PHE A 11 13.16 19.82 43.66
C PHE A 11 11.98 18.84 43.62
N ASN A 12 10.77 19.34 43.84
CA ASN A 12 9.54 18.57 43.84
C ASN A 12 8.75 18.89 42.55
N PRO A 13 8.58 17.96 41.59
CA PRO A 13 7.74 18.23 40.43
C PRO A 13 6.27 18.04 40.83
N SER A 14 5.54 19.17 40.83
CA SER A 14 4.09 19.23 40.92
C SER A 14 3.44 18.40 39.80
N VAL A 15 2.65 17.40 40.17
CA VAL A 15 1.82 16.62 39.26
C VAL A 15 0.61 17.46 38.85
N SER A 16 0.63 18.03 37.66
CA SER A 16 -0.55 18.64 37.05
C SER A 16 -1.49 17.53 36.56
N SER A 17 -2.56 17.28 37.31
CA SER A 17 -3.67 16.42 36.90
C SER A 17 -4.43 17.07 35.75
N PHE A 18 -4.21 16.60 34.52
CA PHE A 18 -5.07 16.96 33.40
C PHE A 18 -6.41 16.21 33.53
N ALA A 19 -7.47 16.96 33.80
CA ALA A 19 -8.83 16.45 33.79
C ALA A 19 -9.25 16.12 32.35
N PHE A 20 -9.37 14.83 32.03
CA PHE A 20 -10.00 14.38 30.80
C PHE A 20 -11.51 14.66 30.89
N SER A 21 -11.97 15.71 30.20
CA SER A 21 -13.40 15.92 29.97
C SER A 21 -13.90 14.83 29.03
N THR A 22 -14.68 13.90 29.58
CA THR A 22 -15.32 12.83 28.79
C THR A 22 -16.56 13.41 28.13
N THR A 23 -16.40 14.01 26.94
CA THR A 23 -17.54 14.40 26.13
C THR A 23 -18.13 13.14 25.51
N LYS A 24 -19.29 12.69 26.02
CA LYS A 24 -20.08 11.61 25.41
C LYS A 24 -20.61 12.10 24.05
N PHE A 25 -20.01 11.64 22.96
CA PHE A 25 -20.60 11.77 21.63
C PHE A 25 -21.63 10.67 21.43
N THR A 26 -22.91 11.04 21.43
CA THR A 26 -24.00 10.16 21.00
C THR A 26 -24.02 10.17 19.46
N VAL A 27 -23.61 9.07 18.84
CA VAL A 27 -23.79 8.86 17.40
C VAL A 27 -25.20 8.32 17.17
N THR A 28 -26.08 9.15 16.61
CA THR A 28 -27.38 8.70 16.11
C THR A 28 -27.16 7.92 14.81
N LEU A 29 -27.23 6.59 14.88
CA LEU A 29 -27.29 5.72 13.71
C LEU A 29 -28.64 5.94 13.01
N GLN A 30 -28.66 6.70 11.92
CA GLN A 30 -29.75 6.61 10.94
C GLN A 30 -29.53 5.35 10.10
N ALA A 31 -30.42 4.38 10.28
CA ALA A 31 -30.48 3.18 9.47
C ALA A 31 -30.89 3.55 8.04
N ALA A 32 -29.93 3.56 7.12
CA ALA A 32 -30.24 3.54 5.69
C ALA A 32 -30.73 2.13 5.33
N SER A 33 -32.00 2.04 4.93
CA SER A 33 -32.60 0.81 4.40
C SER A 33 -31.95 0.44 3.07
N PHE A 34 -31.02 -0.51 3.09
CA PHE A 34 -30.53 -1.14 1.87
C PHE A 34 -31.60 -2.09 1.35
N SER A 35 -32.28 -1.69 0.28
CA SER A 35 -33.16 -2.57 -0.48
C SER A 35 -32.34 -3.69 -1.12
N ASN A 36 -32.52 -4.91 -0.63
CA ASN A 36 -31.98 -6.13 -1.21
C ASN A 36 -32.55 -6.32 -2.62
N ARG A 37 -31.77 -5.97 -3.65
CA ARG A 37 -32.07 -6.30 -5.04
C ARG A 37 -31.60 -7.72 -5.31
N THR A 38 -32.47 -8.70 -5.09
CA THR A 38 -32.28 -10.08 -5.49
C THR A 38 -32.15 -10.17 -7.01
N SER A 39 -30.97 -10.45 -7.54
CA SER A 39 -30.79 -10.82 -8.94
C SER A 39 -31.34 -12.25 -9.14
N ARG A 40 -32.47 -12.35 -9.83
CA ARG A 40 -32.99 -13.62 -10.35
C ARG A 40 -31.99 -14.18 -11.36
N LEU A 41 -31.33 -15.28 -11.00
CA LEU A 41 -30.63 -16.15 -11.95
C LEU A 41 -31.68 -16.95 -12.73
N THR A 42 -31.83 -16.65 -14.02
CA THR A 42 -32.60 -17.48 -14.96
C THR A 42 -31.73 -18.63 -15.44
N SER A 43 -32.17 -19.86 -15.21
CA SER A 43 -31.55 -21.08 -15.73
C SER A 43 -31.79 -21.21 -17.23
N ASN A 44 -30.74 -21.21 -18.04
CA ASN A 44 -30.85 -21.65 -19.43
C ASN A 44 -30.60 -23.15 -19.52
N SER A 45 -31.64 -23.83 -20.02
CA SER A 45 -31.74 -25.27 -20.25
C SER A 45 -30.87 -25.71 -21.43
N MET A 46 -30.22 -26.86 -21.25
CA MET A 46 -29.44 -27.56 -22.26
C MET A 46 -30.31 -28.06 -23.41
N SER A 47 -29.82 -27.96 -24.64
CA SER A 47 -30.29 -28.72 -25.80
C SER A 47 -29.08 -29.10 -26.66
N GLN A 48 -29.03 -30.37 -27.05
CA GLN A 48 -27.95 -31.05 -27.77
C GLN A 48 -27.68 -30.46 -29.17
N PRO A 49 -26.53 -30.83 -29.79
CA PRO A 49 -26.45 -30.93 -31.24
C PRO A 49 -26.16 -32.36 -31.72
N ALA A 50 -26.90 -32.77 -32.74
CA ALA A 50 -26.63 -33.93 -33.58
C ALA A 50 -25.80 -33.51 -34.81
N ALA A 51 -25.04 -34.47 -35.34
CA ALA A 51 -24.02 -34.35 -36.37
C ALA A 51 -24.51 -33.86 -37.74
N THR A 52 -23.61 -33.28 -38.54
CA THR A 52 -23.50 -33.48 -40.00
C THR A 52 -22.18 -32.93 -40.54
N ASP A 53 -21.85 -33.38 -41.74
CA ASP A 53 -20.54 -33.72 -42.29
C ASP A 53 -19.95 -32.66 -43.26
N SER A 54 -18.63 -32.72 -43.43
CA SER A 54 -17.76 -32.32 -44.56
C SER A 54 -18.00 -31.06 -45.41
N SER A 55 -17.00 -30.17 -45.44
CA SER A 55 -16.04 -29.94 -46.57
C SER A 55 -15.62 -28.46 -46.80
N THR A 56 -14.29 -28.29 -46.94
CA THR A 56 -13.53 -27.25 -47.70
C THR A 56 -13.72 -25.75 -47.38
N LEU A 57 -12.65 -25.07 -46.92
CA LEU A 57 -11.70 -24.32 -47.76
C LEU A 57 -10.84 -23.36 -46.90
N SER A 58 -9.57 -23.23 -47.30
CA SER A 58 -8.44 -22.41 -46.80
C SER A 58 -8.69 -21.07 -46.09
N THR A 59 -7.93 -20.82 -45.02
CA THR A 59 -7.41 -19.49 -44.65
C THR A 59 -6.05 -19.63 -43.94
N PRO A 60 -4.97 -18.98 -44.42
CA PRO A 60 -3.71 -18.94 -43.69
C PRO A 60 -3.78 -17.79 -42.68
N ASN A 61 -4.23 -18.07 -41.46
CA ASN A 61 -4.13 -17.13 -40.35
C ASN A 61 -3.10 -17.65 -39.34
N ASP A 62 -1.83 -17.71 -39.76
CA ASP A 62 -0.71 -17.61 -38.82
C ASP A 62 -0.48 -16.12 -38.52
N ALA A 63 -1.47 -15.52 -37.85
CA ALA A 63 -1.21 -14.32 -37.08
C ALA A 63 -0.46 -14.79 -35.81
N PRO A 64 0.67 -14.17 -35.45
CA PRO A 64 1.35 -14.53 -34.22
C PRO A 64 0.38 -14.29 -33.08
N SER A 65 0.02 -15.36 -32.36
CA SER A 65 -0.62 -15.25 -31.06
C SER A 65 0.24 -14.29 -30.25
N PRO A 66 -0.25 -13.12 -29.84
CA PRO A 66 0.58 -12.24 -29.05
C PRO A 66 0.68 -12.95 -27.70
N SER A 67 1.86 -13.50 -27.43
CA SER A 67 2.26 -13.94 -26.10
C SER A 67 2.39 -12.69 -25.25
N GLU A 68 1.27 -12.03 -24.96
CA GLU A 68 1.21 -10.83 -24.15
C GLU A 68 1.32 -11.25 -22.69
N ASN A 69 2.55 -11.35 -22.20
CA ASN A 69 2.74 -10.90 -20.82
C ASN A 69 2.54 -9.39 -20.84
N ALA A 70 1.28 -8.95 -20.81
CA ALA A 70 0.93 -7.55 -20.61
C ALA A 70 1.73 -7.03 -19.40
N ASP A 71 2.39 -5.88 -19.56
CA ASP A 71 3.28 -5.36 -18.52
C ASP A 71 2.50 -5.09 -17.25
N VAL A 72 2.70 -5.96 -16.26
CA VAL A 72 1.93 -5.95 -15.01
C VAL A 72 2.18 -4.65 -14.27
N VAL A 73 1.10 -3.92 -13.93
CA VAL A 73 1.18 -2.75 -13.06
C VAL A 73 1.38 -3.20 -11.62
N VAL A 74 2.36 -2.61 -10.95
CA VAL A 74 2.77 -2.96 -9.58
C VAL A 74 2.96 -1.71 -8.75
N GLN A 75 2.61 -1.81 -7.47
CA GLN A 75 3.07 -0.87 -6.44
C GLN A 75 4.12 -1.57 -5.57
N TYR A 76 5.30 -0.96 -5.43
CA TYR A 76 6.30 -1.41 -4.47
C TYR A 76 6.08 -0.72 -3.14
N VAL A 77 6.14 -1.51 -2.06
CA VAL A 77 6.15 -1.03 -0.67
C VAL A 77 7.45 -1.51 -0.04
N VAL A 78 8.21 -0.62 0.58
CA VAL A 78 9.51 -0.94 1.17
C VAL A 78 9.49 -0.59 2.65
N LEU A 79 9.70 -1.62 3.47
CA LEU A 79 9.72 -1.54 4.92
C LEU A 79 11.15 -1.59 5.45
N ARG A 80 11.32 -1.03 6.63
CA ARG A 80 12.58 -1.03 7.39
C ARG A 80 12.65 -2.27 8.28
N ARG A 81 13.65 -3.15 8.05
CA ARG A 81 13.85 -4.37 8.84
C ARG A 81 14.17 -4.07 10.31
N ASP A 82 14.98 -3.05 10.57
CA ASP A 82 15.26 -2.59 11.93
C ASP A 82 14.00 -2.16 12.72
N LEU A 83 13.00 -1.60 12.03
CA LEU A 83 11.69 -1.30 12.65
C LEU A 83 10.84 -2.55 12.82
N ILE A 84 10.83 -3.47 11.85
CA ILE A 84 10.14 -4.77 11.97
C ILE A 84 10.63 -5.53 13.22
N ASP A 85 11.94 -5.50 13.48
CA ASP A 85 12.54 -6.24 14.57
C ASP A 85 12.31 -5.57 15.95
N SER A 86 11.94 -4.28 15.98
CA SER A 86 11.83 -3.50 17.22
C SER A 86 10.43 -2.97 17.53
N TRP A 87 9.52 -2.93 16.55
CA TRP A 87 8.17 -2.40 16.69
C TRP A 87 7.13 -3.52 16.67
N PRO A 88 5.93 -3.30 17.25
CA PRO A 88 4.80 -4.18 17.03
C PRO A 88 4.52 -4.33 15.53
N LEU A 89 4.30 -5.57 15.07
CA LEU A 89 4.03 -5.86 13.65
C LEU A 89 2.89 -5.00 13.10
N GLY A 90 1.81 -4.83 13.87
CA GLY A 90 0.67 -4.00 13.49
C GLY A 90 1.05 -2.54 13.20
N SER A 91 1.96 -1.96 13.99
CA SER A 91 2.46 -0.61 13.75
C SER A 91 3.17 -0.51 12.40
N VAL A 92 4.05 -1.47 12.09
CA VAL A 92 4.78 -1.48 10.80
C VAL A 92 3.84 -1.68 9.61
N VAL A 93 2.84 -2.56 9.75
CA VAL A 93 1.79 -2.74 8.72
C VAL A 93 1.07 -1.43 8.46
N THR A 94 0.68 -0.70 9.49
CA THR A 94 0.02 0.61 9.36
C THR A 94 0.89 1.62 8.63
N GLN A 95 2.21 1.64 8.87
CA GLN A 95 3.15 2.48 8.12
C GLN A 95 3.13 2.18 6.61
N GLY A 96 3.11 0.89 6.26
CA GLY A 96 2.95 0.42 4.88
C GLY A 96 1.65 0.92 4.24
N CYS A 97 0.53 0.75 4.95
CA CYS A 97 -0.78 1.21 4.49
C CYS A 97 -0.80 2.74 4.27
N HIS A 98 -0.27 3.52 5.20
CA HIS A 98 -0.19 4.98 5.08
C HIS A 98 0.62 5.42 3.85
N ALA A 99 1.80 4.84 3.66
CA ALA A 99 2.64 5.13 2.51
C ALA A 99 1.92 4.79 1.19
N SER A 100 1.33 3.59 1.11
CA SER A 100 0.62 3.12 -0.09
C SER A 100 -0.57 4.00 -0.46
N VAL A 101 -1.45 4.30 0.51
CA VAL A 101 -2.64 5.12 0.28
C VAL A 101 -2.24 6.54 -0.11
N SER A 102 -1.25 7.13 0.57
CA SER A 102 -0.76 8.46 0.23
C SER A 102 -0.15 8.50 -1.17
N ALA A 103 0.62 7.49 -1.58
CA ALA A 103 1.21 7.44 -2.91
C ALA A 103 0.13 7.34 -4.01
N VAL A 104 -0.91 6.54 -3.79
CA VAL A 104 -2.05 6.43 -4.72
C VAL A 104 -2.83 7.74 -4.76
N TRP A 105 -3.25 8.27 -3.62
CA TRP A 105 -4.10 9.46 -3.54
C TRP A 105 -3.45 10.70 -4.15
N SER A 106 -2.15 10.92 -3.88
CA SER A 106 -1.39 12.03 -4.47
C SER A 106 -1.25 11.92 -5.99
N ASN A 107 -1.52 10.76 -6.58
CA ASN A 107 -1.43 10.49 -8.01
C ASN A 107 -2.75 9.96 -8.59
N LYS A 108 -3.89 10.26 -7.95
CA LYS A 108 -5.21 9.72 -8.34
C LYS A 108 -5.66 10.08 -9.76
N ASP A 109 -5.07 11.14 -10.33
CA ASP A 109 -5.38 11.63 -11.69
C ASP A 109 -4.40 11.10 -12.75
N ASP A 110 -3.39 10.32 -12.35
CA ASP A 110 -2.45 9.67 -13.27
C ASP A 110 -3.13 8.48 -13.97
N PRO A 111 -3.04 8.35 -15.32
CA PRO A 111 -3.75 7.30 -16.05
C PRO A 111 -3.45 5.87 -15.58
N ILE A 112 -2.21 5.59 -15.17
CA ILE A 112 -1.82 4.27 -14.66
C ILE A 112 -2.44 4.03 -13.28
N THR A 113 -2.47 5.05 -12.42
CA THR A 113 -3.13 4.95 -11.11
C THR A 113 -4.65 4.78 -11.23
N ILE A 114 -5.29 5.51 -12.16
CA ILE A 114 -6.73 5.37 -12.45
C ILE A 114 -7.04 3.95 -12.89
N ASP A 115 -6.29 3.44 -13.87
CA ASP A 115 -6.45 2.08 -14.36
C ASP A 115 -6.22 1.03 -13.25
N TYR A 116 -5.16 1.19 -12.46
CA TYR A 116 -4.85 0.32 -11.31
C TYR A 116 -5.97 0.29 -10.26
N CYS A 117 -6.69 1.39 -10.08
CA CYS A 117 -7.81 1.51 -9.13
C CYS A 117 -9.18 1.34 -9.78
N SER A 118 -9.25 0.94 -11.06
CA SER A 118 -10.51 0.78 -11.79
C SER A 118 -11.36 -0.36 -11.20
N PRO A 119 -12.69 -0.34 -11.39
CA PRO A 119 -13.57 -1.40 -10.89
C PRO A 119 -13.15 -2.81 -11.32
N ASP A 120 -12.61 -2.95 -12.53
CA ASP A 120 -12.19 -4.25 -13.07
C ASP A 120 -10.86 -4.74 -12.48
N LYS A 121 -10.02 -3.84 -11.98
CA LYS A 121 -8.65 -4.15 -11.52
C LYS A 121 -8.46 -4.06 -10.02
N ILE A 122 -9.34 -3.37 -9.28
CA ILE A 122 -9.19 -3.08 -7.85
C ILE A 122 -8.99 -4.36 -7.00
N ASP A 123 -9.70 -5.44 -7.33
CA ASP A 123 -9.61 -6.72 -6.62
C ASP A 123 -8.40 -7.57 -7.07
N SER A 124 -7.68 -7.14 -8.11
CA SER A 124 -6.51 -7.81 -8.68
C SER A 124 -5.21 -6.97 -8.56
N MET A 125 -5.23 -5.93 -7.73
CA MET A 125 -4.09 -5.05 -7.52
C MET A 125 -2.83 -5.83 -7.10
N HIS A 126 -1.75 -5.68 -7.87
CA HIS A 126 -0.47 -6.27 -7.52
C HIS A 126 0.38 -5.32 -6.65
N LYS A 127 0.84 -5.82 -5.50
CA LYS A 127 1.75 -5.12 -4.58
C LYS A 127 2.93 -6.02 -4.24
N VAL A 128 4.13 -5.45 -4.18
CA VAL A 128 5.34 -6.17 -3.78
C VAL A 128 5.95 -5.50 -2.57
N THR A 129 5.97 -6.21 -1.46
CA THR A 129 6.54 -5.73 -0.20
C THR A 129 8.00 -6.19 -0.09
N LEU A 130 8.91 -5.23 -0.03
CA LEU A 130 10.35 -5.43 0.06
C LEU A 130 10.88 -4.82 1.36
N GLU A 131 12.14 -5.11 1.65
CA GLU A 131 12.81 -4.59 2.83
C GLU A 131 14.15 -3.93 2.54
N VAL A 132 14.51 -3.02 3.43
CA VAL A 132 15.85 -2.47 3.58
C VAL A 132 16.31 -2.64 5.02
N LYS A 133 17.63 -2.62 5.25
CA LYS A 133 18.19 -2.85 6.59
C LYS A 133 17.84 -1.76 7.61
N GLY A 134 17.67 -0.51 7.16
CA GLY A 134 17.34 0.60 8.03
C GLY A 134 17.35 1.95 7.33
N GLU A 135 17.35 3.01 8.12
CA GLU A 135 17.14 4.39 7.66
C GLU A 135 18.06 4.85 6.52
N PRO A 136 19.39 4.62 6.55
CA PRO A 136 20.25 5.11 5.47
C PRO A 136 19.86 4.53 4.12
N GLN A 137 19.45 3.25 4.09
CA GLN A 137 19.07 2.59 2.84
C GLN A 137 17.73 3.08 2.30
N ILE A 138 16.74 3.36 3.17
CA ILE A 138 15.45 3.87 2.69
C ILE A 138 15.57 5.30 2.14
N LYS A 139 16.40 6.14 2.76
CA LYS A 139 16.72 7.49 2.27
C LYS A 139 17.43 7.43 0.91
N ASN A 140 18.51 6.64 0.80
CA ASN A 140 19.22 6.46 -0.47
C ASN A 140 18.33 5.91 -1.58
N LEU A 141 17.39 5.01 -1.25
CA LEU A 141 16.40 4.52 -2.22
C LEU A 141 15.47 5.66 -2.67
N SER A 142 14.96 6.46 -1.75
CA SER A 142 14.11 7.62 -2.05
C SER A 142 14.81 8.63 -2.97
N GLU A 143 16.07 8.95 -2.68
CA GLU A 143 16.90 9.81 -3.53
C GLU A 143 17.07 9.23 -4.93
N LYS A 144 17.45 7.94 -5.02
CA LYS A 144 17.62 7.25 -6.31
C LYS A 144 16.33 7.23 -7.15
N LEU A 145 15.18 7.01 -6.51
CA LEU A 145 13.89 7.04 -7.17
C LEU A 145 13.55 8.46 -7.65
N THR A 146 13.82 9.47 -6.83
CA THR A 146 13.67 10.88 -7.20
C THR A 146 14.51 11.25 -8.42
N SER A 147 15.81 10.90 -8.41
CA SER A 147 16.71 11.12 -9.55
C SER A 147 16.27 10.35 -10.80
N GLY A 148 15.58 9.22 -10.63
CA GLY A 148 15.01 8.42 -11.71
C GLY A 148 13.63 8.88 -12.20
N GLY A 149 13.07 9.95 -11.64
CA GLY A 149 11.71 10.39 -11.97
C GLY A 149 10.61 9.43 -11.51
N ILE A 150 10.91 8.53 -10.57
CA ILE A 150 9.95 7.58 -10.02
C ILE A 150 9.24 8.22 -8.82
N ILE A 151 7.97 8.55 -9.02
CA ILE A 151 7.10 9.15 -8.01
C ILE A 151 6.82 8.13 -6.91
N HIS A 152 7.11 8.53 -5.67
CA HIS A 152 6.92 7.71 -4.49
C HIS A 152 6.62 8.58 -3.27
N LYS A 153 6.05 7.95 -2.25
CA LYS A 153 5.88 8.52 -0.92
C LYS A 153 6.91 7.92 0.01
N LEU A 154 7.79 8.75 0.56
CA LEU A 154 8.52 8.42 1.78
C LEU A 154 7.63 8.83 2.97
N TRP A 155 7.20 7.85 3.76
CA TRP A 155 6.38 8.10 4.95
C TRP A 155 7.29 8.44 6.13
N ILE A 156 6.98 9.56 6.77
CA ILE A 156 7.70 10.10 7.91
C ILE A 156 6.78 10.05 9.12
N GLU A 157 7.13 9.24 10.11
CA GLU A 157 6.35 9.10 11.34
C GLU A 157 6.60 10.28 12.28
N GLN A 158 5.53 10.76 12.92
CA GLN A 158 5.54 11.84 13.90
C GLN A 158 5.25 11.29 15.30
N PRO A 159 5.74 11.96 16.37
CA PRO A 159 6.50 13.21 16.39
C PRO A 159 8.02 13.08 16.16
N GLU A 160 8.56 11.87 16.09
CA GLU A 160 10.01 11.62 16.04
C GLU A 160 10.64 12.01 14.68
N ASN A 161 9.83 12.24 13.66
CA ASN A 161 10.22 12.66 12.32
C ASN A 161 11.19 11.68 11.62
N ILE A 162 10.90 10.38 11.74
CA ILE A 162 11.72 9.30 11.18
C ILE A 162 11.09 8.69 9.92
N PRO A 163 11.87 8.38 8.87
CA PRO A 163 11.33 7.68 7.71
C PRO A 163 11.11 6.20 8.02
N THR A 164 9.88 5.73 7.96
CA THR A 164 9.53 4.35 8.37
C THR A 164 9.29 3.43 7.17
N CYS A 165 8.66 3.95 6.12
CA CYS A 165 8.23 3.17 4.96
C CYS A 165 8.30 4.02 3.68
N LEU A 166 8.41 3.36 2.54
CA LEU A 166 8.32 3.97 1.22
C LEU A 166 7.32 3.21 0.36
N ALA A 167 6.49 3.91 -0.40
CA ALA A 167 5.64 3.28 -1.42
C ALA A 167 5.69 4.05 -2.73
N THR A 168 5.79 3.36 -3.87
CA THR A 168 5.66 4.01 -5.19
C THR A 168 4.20 4.32 -5.48
N LYS A 169 3.92 5.24 -6.42
CA LYS A 169 2.62 5.13 -7.11
C LYS A 169 2.59 3.83 -7.94
N PRO A 170 1.43 3.39 -8.43
CA PRO A 170 1.38 2.27 -9.38
C PRO A 170 2.19 2.57 -10.64
N TYR A 171 2.98 1.59 -11.09
CA TYR A 171 3.82 1.67 -12.29
C TYR A 171 3.80 0.35 -13.07
N PRO A 172 3.94 0.38 -14.40
CA PRO A 172 4.28 -0.80 -15.18
C PRO A 172 5.61 -1.38 -14.67
N LYS A 173 5.66 -2.68 -14.43
CA LYS A 173 6.80 -3.35 -13.79
C LYS A 173 8.09 -3.19 -14.60
N SER A 174 7.99 -3.12 -15.93
CA SER A 174 9.14 -2.89 -16.81
C SER A 174 9.88 -1.58 -16.49
N ILE A 175 9.16 -0.52 -16.10
CA ILE A 175 9.70 0.81 -15.83
C ILE A 175 10.42 0.86 -14.49
N VAL A 176 9.80 0.28 -13.45
CA VAL A 176 10.20 0.52 -12.07
C VAL A 176 11.05 -0.61 -11.47
N SER A 177 10.95 -1.84 -11.97
CA SER A 177 11.54 -3.02 -11.30
C SER A 177 13.06 -2.93 -11.12
N SER A 178 13.79 -2.30 -12.04
CA SER A 178 15.26 -2.17 -12.01
C SER A 178 15.78 -1.49 -10.74
N TYR A 179 15.00 -0.61 -10.11
CA TYR A 179 15.35 0.08 -8.88
C TYR A 179 15.31 -0.85 -7.66
N PHE A 180 14.50 -1.91 -7.72
CA PHE A 180 14.16 -2.77 -6.58
C PHE A 180 14.80 -4.17 -6.64
N LYS A 181 15.40 -4.57 -7.78
CA LYS A 181 15.98 -5.93 -7.99
C LYS A 181 16.97 -6.40 -6.93
N LYS A 182 17.66 -5.47 -6.24
CA LYS A 182 18.66 -5.79 -5.21
C LYS A 182 18.09 -5.89 -3.79
N LEU A 183 16.83 -5.49 -3.61
CA LEU A 183 16.15 -5.57 -2.32
C LEU A 183 15.55 -6.97 -2.14
N LYS A 184 15.41 -7.38 -0.88
CA LYS A 184 14.83 -8.68 -0.53
C LYS A 184 13.33 -8.54 -0.35
N LEU A 185 12.60 -9.64 -0.58
CA LEU A 185 11.21 -9.74 -0.17
C LEU A 185 11.12 -9.62 1.35
N CYS A 186 10.21 -8.79 1.85
CA CYS A 186 9.96 -8.67 3.28
C CYS A 186 9.28 -9.94 3.78
N LYS A 187 9.93 -10.65 4.71
CA LYS A 187 9.43 -11.89 5.33
C LYS A 187 9.01 -11.70 6.78
#